data_AF-A0A131Z3B8-F1
#
_entry.id   AF-A0A131Z3B8-F1
#
_cell.length_a   1.000
_cell.length_b   1.000
_cell.length_c   1.000
_cell.angle_alpha   90.00
_cell.angle_beta   90.00
_cell.angle_gamma   90.00
#
_symmetry.space_group_name_H-M   'P 1'
#
loop_
_entity.id
_entity.type
_entity.pdbx_description
1 polymer ?
#
loop_
_entity_poly.entity_id
_entity_poly.type
_entity_poly.pdbx_seq_one_letter_code
_entity_poly.pdbx_strand_id
1 'polypeptide(L)'
;MAQLERYIACVIVVLAGISCAESRQEYHPHLCSGFFIEPQPQNPCGYICYTYEGIYQGLLPDGARCRPPPFFGRSGRCYRGECIVQRPKIRQCDDVYRGSGYAPSCRYRCVDPYGQLVIRPYQPGTACLNLNRKKRPVGAAGVCKAGECIEYDDLEVRSRWVVENVFQYKYHRCLAKKHVTNKYLSDCHHYCKRNKAWYFGVYQDGSTCLNPDTRAPGFCCHGVCSPTECKRKK
;
A
#
# COMPACT_ATOMS: atom_id res chain seq x y z
N MET A 1 -8.49 -26.60 -56.40
CA MET A 1 -7.47 -26.79 -55.34
C MET A 1 -6.80 -25.46 -54.98
N ALA A 2 -7.58 -24.44 -54.56
CA ALA A 2 -7.05 -23.09 -54.25
C ALA A 2 -7.57 -22.54 -52.90
N GLN A 3 -8.36 -23.32 -52.17
CA GLN A 3 -8.88 -22.95 -50.85
C GLN A 3 -8.08 -23.56 -49.68
N LEU A 4 -7.21 -24.54 -49.94
CA LEU A 4 -6.42 -25.21 -48.89
C LEU A 4 -5.18 -24.40 -48.46
N GLU A 5 -4.62 -23.59 -49.35
CA GLU A 5 -3.41 -22.78 -49.06
C GLU A 5 -3.69 -21.55 -48.18
N ARG A 6 -4.93 -21.04 -48.18
CA ARG A 6 -5.30 -19.90 -47.33
C ARG A 6 -5.48 -20.27 -45.85
N TYR A 7 -5.80 -21.54 -45.56
CA TYR A 7 -6.00 -22.00 -44.20
C TYR A 7 -4.67 -22.27 -43.46
N ILE A 8 -3.61 -22.65 -44.19
CA ILE A 8 -2.30 -22.95 -43.61
C ILE A 8 -1.58 -21.66 -43.17
N ALA A 9 -1.74 -20.55 -43.90
CA ALA A 9 -1.16 -19.27 -43.52
C ALA A 9 -1.78 -18.66 -42.24
N CYS A 10 -3.06 -18.94 -41.95
CA CYS A 10 -3.72 -18.42 -40.74
C CYS A 10 -3.36 -19.17 -39.45
N VAL A 11 -2.87 -20.41 -39.54
CA VAL A 11 -2.55 -21.23 -38.37
C VAL A 11 -1.12 -21.01 -37.86
N ILE A 12 -0.20 -20.49 -38.68
CA ILE A 12 1.20 -20.29 -38.28
C ILE A 12 1.40 -19.04 -37.38
N VAL A 13 0.48 -18.07 -37.41
CA VAL A 13 0.60 -16.84 -36.58
C VAL A 13 0.20 -17.08 -35.11
N VAL A 14 -0.47 -18.19 -34.79
CA VAL A 14 -0.97 -18.48 -33.43
C VAL A 14 0.10 -19.14 -32.52
N LEU A 15 1.24 -19.59 -33.08
CA LEU A 15 2.27 -20.31 -32.31
C LEU A 15 3.51 -19.48 -31.93
N ALA A 16 3.66 -18.28 -32.46
CA ALA A 16 4.65 -17.34 -31.96
C ALA A 16 3.99 -16.50 -30.86
N GLY A 17 4.03 -17.01 -29.63
CA GLY A 17 3.61 -16.32 -28.40
C GLY A 17 4.47 -15.09 -28.07
N ILE A 18 4.56 -14.15 -29.01
CA ILE A 18 5.05 -12.81 -28.78
C ILE A 18 3.93 -12.13 -28.00
N SER A 19 4.04 -12.23 -26.67
CA SER A 19 3.37 -11.30 -25.79
C SER A 19 3.83 -9.91 -26.25
N CYS A 20 2.97 -9.22 -27.00
CA CYS A 20 3.05 -7.77 -27.09
C CYS A 20 2.86 -7.29 -25.65
N ALA A 21 3.97 -7.17 -24.91
CA ALA A 21 4.05 -6.17 -23.88
C ALA A 21 3.79 -4.87 -24.63
N GLU A 22 2.55 -4.41 -24.55
CA GLU A 22 2.12 -3.09 -24.93
C GLU A 22 2.95 -2.12 -24.09
N SER A 23 4.17 -1.86 -24.57
CA SER A 23 4.95 -0.70 -24.20
C SER A 23 4.01 0.45 -24.51
N ARG A 24 3.41 1.02 -23.46
CA ARG A 24 2.72 2.31 -23.55
C ARG A 24 3.77 3.33 -23.96
N GLN A 25 4.06 3.40 -25.26
CA GLN A 25 4.59 4.60 -25.87
C GLN A 25 3.54 5.67 -25.62
N GLU A 26 3.79 6.50 -24.61
CA GLU A 26 3.15 7.80 -24.46
C GLU A 26 3.52 8.58 -25.73
N TYR A 27 2.78 8.32 -26.81
CA TYR A 27 2.88 9.03 -28.08
C TYR A 27 2.58 10.49 -27.76
N HIS A 28 3.59 11.35 -27.89
CA HIS A 28 3.46 12.79 -27.73
C HIS A 28 3.44 13.43 -29.13
N PRO A 29 2.27 13.44 -29.81
CA PRO A 29 2.15 13.89 -31.21
C PRO A 29 2.53 15.37 -31.44
N HIS A 30 2.75 16.14 -30.37
CA HIS A 30 3.11 17.56 -30.45
C HIS A 30 4.61 17.84 -30.41
N LEU A 31 5.47 16.84 -30.14
CA LEU A 31 6.91 17.07 -29.97
C LEU A 31 7.71 16.82 -31.25
N CYS A 32 7.21 15.99 -32.16
CA CYS A 32 7.88 15.64 -33.42
C CYS A 32 6.82 15.36 -34.49
N SER A 33 6.89 16.07 -35.61
CA SER A 33 6.01 15.87 -36.78
C SER A 33 6.45 14.72 -37.68
N GLY A 34 7.61 14.12 -37.42
CA GLY A 34 8.19 13.01 -38.18
C GLY A 34 8.54 11.79 -37.32
N PHE A 35 9.66 11.14 -37.61
CA PHE A 35 10.08 9.94 -36.89
C PHE A 35 10.81 10.31 -35.60
N PHE A 36 10.23 9.89 -34.47
CA PHE A 36 10.74 10.17 -33.13
C PHE A 36 11.62 9.02 -32.63
N ILE A 37 12.86 9.33 -32.22
CA ILE A 37 13.73 8.42 -31.50
C ILE A 37 13.64 8.70 -30.01
N GLU A 38 13.34 7.65 -29.24
CA GLU A 38 13.23 7.70 -27.78
C GLU A 38 14.55 8.11 -27.09
N PRO A 39 14.47 8.70 -25.88
CA PRO A 39 15.64 9.10 -25.12
C PRO A 39 16.60 7.95 -24.85
N GLN A 40 17.89 8.21 -25.07
CA GLN A 40 18.96 7.25 -24.79
C GLN A 40 19.43 7.34 -23.33
N PRO A 41 20.10 6.29 -22.80
CA PRO A 41 20.60 6.31 -21.42
C PRO A 41 21.51 7.52 -21.14
N GLN A 42 22.36 7.90 -22.10
CA GLN A 42 23.28 9.03 -21.97
C GLN A 42 22.55 10.37 -21.94
N ASN A 43 21.33 10.44 -22.49
CA ASN A 43 20.50 11.63 -22.51
C ASN A 43 19.03 11.27 -22.27
N PRO A 44 18.64 10.95 -21.02
CA PRO A 44 17.34 10.37 -20.69
C PRO A 44 16.16 11.36 -20.84
N CYS A 45 16.45 12.62 -21.16
CA CYS A 45 15.46 13.68 -21.41
C CYS A 45 15.60 14.32 -22.79
N GLY A 46 16.57 13.88 -23.61
CA GLY A 46 16.72 14.33 -24.99
C GLY A 46 16.00 13.40 -25.96
N TYR A 47 15.60 13.93 -27.10
CA TYR A 47 15.07 13.14 -28.21
C TYR A 47 15.66 13.61 -29.53
N ILE A 48 15.58 12.73 -30.54
CA ILE A 48 15.93 13.05 -31.92
C ILE A 48 14.67 12.91 -32.77
N CYS A 49 14.42 13.89 -33.64
CA CYS A 49 13.28 13.93 -34.54
C CYS A 49 13.77 14.02 -35.98
N TYR A 50 13.38 13.07 -36.83
CA TYR A 50 13.65 13.08 -38.26
C TYR A 50 12.43 13.60 -39.00
N THR A 51 12.59 14.69 -39.73
CA THR A 51 11.54 15.30 -40.54
C THR A 51 12.01 15.41 -42.00
N TYR A 52 11.12 15.85 -42.90
CA TYR A 52 11.48 16.14 -44.29
C TYR A 52 12.45 17.33 -44.43
N GLU A 53 12.54 18.20 -43.41
CA GLU A 53 13.44 19.36 -43.36
C GLU A 53 14.83 19.01 -42.79
N GLY A 54 14.96 17.85 -42.15
CA GLY A 54 16.23 17.38 -41.58
C GLY A 54 16.08 16.71 -40.21
N ILE A 55 17.22 16.62 -39.51
CA ILE A 55 17.34 16.00 -38.18
C ILE A 55 17.39 17.10 -37.13
N TYR A 56 16.49 17.01 -36.15
CA TYR A 56 16.40 17.93 -35.03
C TYR A 56 16.65 17.20 -33.71
N GLN A 57 17.36 17.86 -32.81
CA GLN A 57 17.51 17.41 -31.43
C GLN A 57 16.70 18.32 -30.53
N GLY A 58 15.97 17.73 -29.58
CA GLY A 58 15.14 18.48 -28.64
C GLY A 58 15.18 17.89 -27.24
N LEU A 59 14.58 18.63 -26.31
CA LEU A 59 14.40 18.20 -24.92
C LEU A 59 12.92 17.90 -24.66
N LEU A 60 12.68 16.81 -23.94
CA LEU A 60 11.36 16.51 -23.42
C LEU A 60 10.89 17.63 -22.47
N PRO A 61 9.59 17.93 -22.44
CA PRO A 61 9.06 18.97 -21.57
C PRO A 61 9.22 18.61 -20.09
N ASP A 62 9.24 19.63 -19.24
CA ASP A 62 9.29 19.47 -17.79
C ASP A 62 8.14 18.57 -17.32
N GLY A 63 8.47 17.56 -16.52
CA GLY A 63 7.53 16.56 -16.02
C GLY A 63 7.44 15.28 -16.86
N ALA A 64 8.02 15.23 -18.06
CA ALA A 64 8.10 14.01 -18.87
C ALA A 64 8.84 12.89 -18.13
N ARG A 65 8.48 11.64 -18.34
CA ARG A 65 9.11 10.50 -17.65
C ARG A 65 10.50 10.24 -18.22
N CYS A 66 11.44 9.91 -17.35
CA CYS A 66 12.82 9.57 -17.74
C CYS A 66 13.38 8.43 -16.87
N ARG A 67 14.48 7.81 -17.31
CA ARG A 67 15.19 6.77 -16.56
C ARG A 67 16.70 7.06 -16.59
N PRO A 68 17.34 7.43 -15.47
CA PRO A 68 18.76 7.72 -15.49
C PRO A 68 19.60 6.43 -15.52
N PRO A 69 20.84 6.49 -16.05
CA PRO A 69 21.84 5.44 -15.85
C PRO A 69 22.25 5.31 -14.38
N PRO A 70 22.74 4.15 -13.91
CA PRO A 70 22.63 2.81 -14.50
C PRO A 70 21.28 2.19 -14.12
N PHE A 71 20.61 1.52 -15.05
CA PHE A 71 19.21 1.10 -14.95
C PHE A 71 18.84 0.22 -13.73
N PHE A 72 18.53 0.84 -12.58
CA PHE A 72 17.93 0.17 -11.42
C PHE A 72 16.58 0.79 -11.06
N GLY A 73 15.53 0.40 -11.79
CA GLY A 73 14.13 0.40 -11.34
C GLY A 73 13.48 1.73 -10.93
N ARG A 74 14.17 2.87 -11.02
CA ARG A 74 13.65 4.19 -10.62
C ARG A 74 13.36 5.04 -11.85
N SER A 75 12.10 5.40 -12.02
CA SER A 75 11.67 6.42 -12.99
C SER A 75 11.81 7.81 -12.38
N GLY A 76 12.43 8.74 -13.09
CA GLY A 76 12.49 10.16 -12.77
C GLY A 76 11.52 10.98 -13.62
N ARG A 77 11.66 12.31 -13.51
CA ARG A 77 11.03 13.28 -14.42
C ARG A 77 12.05 14.25 -14.98
N CYS A 78 11.86 14.65 -16.23
CA CYS A 78 12.65 15.69 -16.86
C CYS A 78 12.38 17.04 -16.23
N TYR A 79 13.43 17.81 -15.99
CA TYR A 79 13.36 19.21 -15.60
C TYR A 79 14.56 19.93 -16.21
N ARG A 80 14.31 20.90 -17.10
CA ARG A 80 15.36 21.65 -17.83
C ARG A 80 16.39 20.74 -18.52
N GLY A 81 15.93 19.63 -19.10
CA GLY A 81 16.79 18.66 -19.79
C GLY A 81 17.50 17.64 -18.89
N GLU A 82 17.34 17.70 -17.57
CA GLU A 82 17.91 16.73 -16.63
C GLU A 82 16.86 15.76 -16.10
N CYS A 83 17.25 14.49 -15.93
CA CYS A 83 16.38 13.49 -15.33
C CYS A 83 16.47 13.48 -13.80
N ILE A 84 15.50 14.12 -13.14
CA ILE A 84 15.43 14.19 -11.69
C ILE A 84 14.67 12.97 -11.15
N VAL A 85 15.36 12.08 -10.44
CA VAL A 85 14.71 11.03 -9.65
C VAL A 85 14.35 11.61 -8.29
N GLN A 86 13.06 11.83 -8.04
CA GLN A 86 12.59 12.10 -6.69
C GLN A 86 12.88 10.89 -5.81
N ARG A 87 13.93 10.98 -4.99
CA ARG A 87 14.13 10.03 -3.89
C ARG A 87 12.90 10.14 -2.99
N PRO A 88 12.33 9.02 -2.50
CA PRO A 88 11.31 9.12 -1.47
C PRO A 88 11.87 10.00 -0.36
N LYS A 89 11.11 11.01 0.07
CA LYS A 89 11.53 11.91 1.16
C LYS A 89 11.66 11.07 2.43
N ILE A 90 12.83 10.50 2.67
CA ILE A 90 13.14 9.82 3.92
C ILE A 90 13.21 10.92 4.97
N ARG A 91 12.40 10.77 6.01
CA ARG A 91 12.27 11.78 7.06
C ARG A 91 13.42 11.68 8.05
N GLN A 92 13.68 12.78 8.74
CA GLN A 92 14.50 12.75 9.95
C GLN A 92 13.83 11.86 11.00
N CYS A 93 14.64 11.24 11.85
CA CYS A 93 14.14 10.42 12.94
C CYS A 93 13.44 11.31 13.99
N ASP A 94 12.13 11.11 14.17
CA ASP A 94 11.30 11.82 15.15
C ASP A 94 10.32 10.91 15.90
N ASP A 95 10.36 9.62 15.59
CA ASP A 95 9.59 8.53 16.20
C ASP A 95 8.07 8.66 16.09
N VAL A 96 7.56 9.62 15.31
CA VAL A 96 6.13 9.87 15.14
C VAL A 96 5.57 9.21 13.88
N TYR A 97 4.64 8.28 14.07
CA TYR A 97 3.85 7.73 12.98
C TYR A 97 2.84 8.75 12.43
N ARG A 98 2.91 9.03 11.12
CA ARG A 98 2.01 9.98 10.42
C ARG A 98 1.21 9.34 9.28
N GLY A 99 1.03 8.02 9.32
CA GLY A 99 0.13 7.36 8.40
C GLY A 99 -1.33 7.56 8.81
N SER A 100 -2.25 7.28 7.88
CA SER A 100 -3.68 7.57 8.07
C SER A 100 -4.45 6.51 8.88
N GLY A 101 -3.87 5.33 9.11
CA GLY A 101 -4.49 4.22 9.84
C GLY A 101 -3.53 3.60 10.87
N TYR A 102 -3.66 2.30 11.13
CA TYR A 102 -2.71 1.60 12.00
C TYR A 102 -1.31 1.51 11.37
N ALA A 103 -0.27 1.61 12.21
CA ALA A 103 1.09 1.32 11.80
C ALA A 103 1.22 -0.17 11.44
N PRO A 104 1.67 -0.52 10.22
CA PRO A 104 1.83 -1.93 9.81
C PRO A 104 3.09 -2.59 10.43
N SER A 105 3.93 -1.79 11.09
CA SER A 105 5.12 -2.20 11.82
C SER A 105 5.42 -1.13 12.87
N CYS A 106 5.99 -1.54 13.99
CA CYS A 106 6.45 -0.64 15.04
C CYS A 106 7.88 -0.13 14.83
N ARG A 107 8.43 -0.34 13.63
CA ARG A 107 9.76 0.15 13.22
C ARG A 107 9.64 0.89 11.90
N TYR A 108 10.47 1.92 11.74
CA TYR A 108 10.47 2.76 10.56
C TYR A 108 11.89 3.13 10.15
N ARG A 109 12.04 3.44 8.85
CA ARG A 109 13.30 3.91 8.28
C ARG A 109 13.34 5.43 8.32
N CYS A 110 14.42 5.98 8.86
CA CYS A 110 14.65 7.42 8.93
C CYS A 110 16.13 7.74 8.71
N VAL A 111 16.42 9.01 8.47
CA VAL A 111 17.79 9.53 8.38
C VAL A 111 18.15 10.13 9.74
N ASP A 112 19.27 9.69 10.29
CA ASP A 112 19.80 10.23 11.55
C ASP A 112 20.44 11.63 11.35
N PRO A 113 20.86 12.33 12.42
CA PRO A 113 21.50 13.63 12.30
C PRO A 113 22.80 13.64 11.49
N TYR A 114 23.43 12.47 11.27
CA TYR A 114 24.66 12.30 10.51
C TYR A 114 24.40 11.94 9.03
N GLY A 115 23.14 11.90 8.60
CA GLY A 115 22.77 11.56 7.22
C GLY A 115 22.69 10.06 6.95
N GLN A 116 22.80 9.20 7.96
CA GLN A 116 22.76 7.74 7.79
C GLN A 116 21.33 7.19 7.84
N LEU A 117 21.05 6.22 6.98
CA LEU A 117 19.76 5.52 6.97
C LEU A 117 19.73 4.48 8.09
N VAL A 118 18.86 4.69 9.08
CA VAL A 118 18.71 3.82 10.25
C VAL A 118 17.26 3.29 10.38
N ILE A 119 17.10 2.21 11.13
CA ILE A 119 15.78 1.68 11.51
C ILE A 119 15.56 1.96 12.99
N ARG A 120 14.53 2.74 13.32
CA ARG A 120 14.16 3.11 14.69
C ARG A 120 12.77 2.60 15.05
N PRO A 121 12.50 2.31 16.33
CA PRO A 121 11.15 2.02 16.79
C PRO A 121 10.29 3.29 16.77
N TYR A 122 9.00 3.16 16.51
CA TYR A 122 8.06 4.26 16.80
C TYR A 122 7.93 4.48 18.31
N GLN A 123 7.48 5.68 18.69
CA GLN A 123 7.19 6.02 20.08
C GLN A 123 6.23 5.01 20.72
N PRO A 124 6.47 4.58 21.98
CA PRO A 124 5.56 3.71 22.70
C PRO A 124 4.12 4.23 22.71
N GLY A 125 3.14 3.34 22.55
CA GLY A 125 1.72 3.70 22.47
C GLY A 125 1.20 3.99 21.05
N THR A 126 2.09 4.07 20.05
CA THR A 126 1.67 4.21 18.64
C THR A 126 0.75 3.04 18.25
N ALA A 127 -0.46 3.33 17.79
CA ALA A 127 -1.41 2.30 17.38
C ALA A 127 -0.89 1.51 16.17
N CYS A 128 -0.88 0.19 16.27
CA CYS A 128 -0.31 -0.71 15.28
C CYS A 128 -1.23 -1.90 14.98
N LEU A 129 -0.95 -2.59 13.87
CA LEU A 129 -1.66 -3.79 13.46
C LEU A 129 -0.69 -4.76 12.81
N ASN A 130 -0.58 -5.97 13.37
CA ASN A 130 0.26 -7.03 12.83
C ASN A 130 -0.26 -7.48 11.47
N LEU A 131 0.62 -7.56 10.48
CA LEU A 131 0.29 -8.03 9.14
C LEU A 131 1.11 -9.28 8.78
N ASN A 132 0.48 -10.28 8.17
CA ASN A 132 1.19 -11.42 7.60
C ASN A 132 1.94 -11.05 6.30
N ARG A 133 2.65 -12.04 5.74
CA ARG A 133 3.38 -11.90 4.45
C ARG A 133 2.49 -11.44 3.28
N LYS A 134 1.19 -11.74 3.31
CA LYS A 134 0.19 -11.30 2.32
C LYS A 134 -0.38 -9.90 2.63
N LYS A 135 0.20 -9.17 3.58
CA LYS A 135 -0.23 -7.85 4.07
C LYS A 135 -1.67 -7.84 4.58
N ARG A 136 -2.13 -8.96 5.16
CA ARG A 136 -3.44 -9.08 5.80
C ARG A 136 -3.28 -9.02 7.32
N PRO A 137 -4.23 -8.42 8.05
CA PRO A 137 -4.23 -8.38 9.50
C PRO A 137 -4.14 -9.79 10.09
N VAL A 138 -3.36 -9.90 11.15
CA VAL A 138 -3.25 -11.07 12.01
C VAL A 138 -3.51 -10.57 13.42
N GLY A 139 -4.40 -11.25 14.14
CA GLY A 139 -4.73 -10.89 15.51
C GLY A 139 -5.48 -9.57 15.63
N ALA A 140 -5.41 -9.00 16.83
CA ALA A 140 -6.04 -7.74 17.18
C ALA A 140 -5.10 -6.55 16.91
N ALA A 141 -5.67 -5.34 16.85
CA ALA A 141 -4.88 -4.12 16.87
C ALA A 141 -4.21 -3.95 18.24
N GLY A 142 -3.11 -3.23 18.25
CA GLY A 142 -2.23 -3.13 19.40
C GLY A 142 -1.54 -1.79 19.52
N VAL A 143 -0.56 -1.74 20.42
CA VAL A 143 0.33 -0.58 20.60
C VAL A 143 1.79 -0.98 20.40
N CYS A 144 2.56 -0.05 19.86
CA CYS A 144 3.99 -0.22 19.76
C CYS A 144 4.66 -0.17 21.14
N LYS A 145 5.53 -1.13 21.43
CA LYS A 145 6.40 -1.18 22.61
C LYS A 145 7.72 -1.83 22.21
N ALA A 146 8.84 -1.16 22.47
CA ALA A 146 10.18 -1.65 22.12
C ALA A 146 10.37 -2.09 20.64
N GLY A 147 9.63 -1.48 19.71
CA GLY A 147 9.68 -1.82 18.28
C GLY A 147 8.83 -3.01 17.86
N GLU A 148 8.05 -3.59 18.77
CA GLU A 148 7.09 -4.65 18.52
C GLU A 148 5.65 -4.15 18.69
N CYS A 149 4.72 -4.78 17.99
CA CYS A 149 3.29 -4.47 18.11
C CYS A 149 2.65 -5.45 19.08
N ILE A 150 2.34 -4.98 20.29
CA ILE A 150 1.70 -5.79 21.33
C ILE A 150 0.19 -5.66 21.17
N GLU A 151 -0.46 -6.77 20.88
CA GLU A 151 -1.91 -6.82 20.62
C GLU A 151 -2.70 -6.48 21.88
N TYR A 152 -3.89 -5.90 21.70
CA TYR A 152 -4.74 -5.48 22.82
C TYR A 152 -5.04 -6.61 23.81
N ASP A 153 -5.23 -7.83 23.30
CA ASP A 153 -5.55 -9.00 24.12
C ASP A 153 -4.37 -9.46 24.98
N ASP A 154 -3.13 -9.18 24.55
CA ASP A 154 -1.87 -9.60 25.18
C ASP A 154 -1.29 -8.55 26.16
N LEU A 155 -1.96 -7.41 26.32
CA LEU A 155 -1.50 -6.38 27.25
C LEU A 155 -1.85 -6.76 28.69
N GLU A 156 -0.80 -6.94 29.52
CA GLU A 156 -0.89 -7.25 30.96
C GLU A 156 -1.90 -6.37 31.72
N VAL A 157 -1.99 -5.10 31.32
CA VAL A 157 -3.02 -4.18 31.79
C VAL A 157 -3.72 -3.58 30.58
N ARG A 158 -4.96 -4.01 30.33
CA ARG A 158 -5.89 -3.34 29.41
C ARG A 158 -6.39 -2.02 30.01
N SER A 159 -5.46 -1.12 30.26
CA SER A 159 -5.76 0.18 30.83
C SER A 159 -6.67 0.95 29.88
N ARG A 160 -7.53 1.79 30.44
CA ARG A 160 -8.42 2.66 29.67
C ARG A 160 -7.65 3.47 28.62
N TRP A 161 -6.44 3.92 28.97
CA TRP A 161 -5.55 4.66 28.07
C TRP A 161 -5.17 3.85 26.81
N VAL A 162 -4.90 2.55 26.92
CA VAL A 162 -4.59 1.70 25.77
C VAL A 162 -5.81 1.59 24.84
N VAL A 163 -7.00 1.31 25.39
CA VAL A 163 -8.25 1.23 24.62
C VAL A 163 -8.48 2.53 23.87
N GLU A 164 -8.30 3.65 24.57
CA GLU A 164 -8.42 5.00 24.03
C GLU A 164 -7.33 5.35 23.01
N ASN A 165 -6.27 4.57 22.83
CA ASN A 165 -5.27 4.75 21.78
C ASN A 165 -5.46 3.80 20.59
N VAL A 166 -5.77 2.54 20.86
CA VAL A 166 -5.95 1.50 19.83
C VAL A 166 -7.27 1.69 19.10
N PHE A 167 -8.38 1.90 19.81
CA PHE A 167 -9.73 1.94 19.24
C PHE A 167 -10.30 3.37 19.16
N GLN A 168 -9.44 4.34 18.81
CA GLN A 168 -9.86 5.73 18.60
C GLN A 168 -10.83 5.89 17.42
N TYR A 169 -11.77 6.83 17.55
CA TYR A 169 -12.73 7.17 16.48
C TYR A 169 -12.07 7.43 15.11
N LYS A 170 -10.88 8.05 15.08
CA LYS A 170 -10.15 8.31 13.83
C LYS A 170 -9.81 7.03 13.04
N TYR A 171 -9.65 5.90 13.74
CA TYR A 171 -9.39 4.59 13.16
C TYR A 171 -10.66 3.78 12.88
N HIS A 172 -11.82 4.22 13.40
CA HIS A 172 -13.11 3.58 13.17
C HIS A 172 -13.67 4.01 11.81
N ARG A 173 -13.21 3.35 10.75
CA ARG A 173 -13.65 3.67 9.37
C ARG A 173 -14.28 2.50 8.64
N CYS A 174 -14.31 1.31 9.22
CA CYS A 174 -14.95 0.17 8.60
C CYS A 174 -16.45 0.17 8.92
N LEU A 175 -17.27 -0.26 7.96
CA LEU A 175 -18.70 -0.43 8.20
C LEU A 175 -18.91 -1.61 9.13
N ALA A 176 -19.90 -1.51 10.02
CA ALA A 176 -20.27 -2.62 10.87
C ALA A 176 -20.61 -3.85 10.02
N LYS A 177 -20.19 -5.03 10.48
CA LYS A 177 -20.43 -6.30 9.79
C LYS A 177 -21.20 -7.26 10.68
N LYS A 178 -22.11 -8.02 10.07
CA LYS A 178 -22.74 -9.14 10.74
C LYS A 178 -21.76 -10.31 10.79
N HIS A 179 -21.65 -10.93 11.95
CA HIS A 179 -20.99 -12.21 12.06
C HIS A 179 -21.93 -13.32 11.57
N VAL A 180 -21.57 -13.98 10.48
CA VAL A 180 -22.45 -14.95 9.80
C VAL A 180 -22.01 -16.41 10.00
N THR A 181 -20.90 -16.64 10.70
CA THR A 181 -20.36 -17.99 10.90
C THR A 181 -20.70 -18.53 12.27
N ASN A 182 -20.81 -19.85 12.41
CA ASN A 182 -21.10 -20.52 13.70
C ASN A 182 -19.89 -20.56 14.65
N LYS A 183 -18.73 -20.03 14.26
CA LYS A 183 -17.53 -19.98 15.12
C LYS A 183 -17.59 -18.74 15.99
N TYR A 184 -17.17 -18.83 17.24
CA TYR A 184 -17.03 -17.64 18.07
C TYR A 184 -15.93 -16.71 17.55
N LEU A 185 -16.18 -15.41 17.60
CA LEU A 185 -15.18 -14.38 17.35
C LEU A 185 -14.16 -14.34 18.50
N SER A 186 -12.87 -14.27 18.16
CA SER A 186 -11.82 -13.98 19.14
C SER A 186 -11.74 -12.50 19.49
N ASP A 187 -12.15 -11.63 18.57
CA ASP A 187 -12.17 -10.17 18.70
C ASP A 187 -13.50 -9.66 18.12
N CYS A 188 -14.16 -8.76 18.85
CA CYS A 188 -15.41 -8.11 18.41
C CYS A 188 -15.16 -6.95 17.43
N HIS A 189 -13.91 -6.68 17.09
CA HIS A 189 -13.50 -5.80 16.01
C HIS A 189 -13.17 -6.59 14.74
N HIS A 190 -13.26 -5.90 13.61
CA HIS A 190 -12.79 -6.40 12.33
C HIS A 190 -12.02 -5.31 11.59
N TYR A 191 -11.14 -5.71 10.68
CA TYR A 191 -10.26 -4.79 9.98
C TYR A 191 -10.61 -4.69 8.50
N CYS A 192 -10.53 -3.47 7.96
CA CYS A 192 -10.70 -3.21 6.53
C CYS A 192 -9.62 -2.27 6.03
N LYS A 193 -9.31 -2.39 4.74
CA LYS A 193 -8.33 -1.54 4.07
C LYS A 193 -9.04 -0.42 3.32
N ARG A 194 -8.71 0.83 3.60
CA ARG A 194 -9.20 2.01 2.89
C ARG A 194 -8.02 2.90 2.50
N ASN A 195 -7.95 3.36 1.26
CA ASN A 195 -6.86 4.24 0.78
C ASN A 195 -5.45 3.73 1.17
N LYS A 196 -5.22 2.42 1.01
CA LYS A 196 -3.96 1.72 1.36
C LYS A 196 -3.61 1.63 2.85
N ALA A 197 -4.44 2.15 3.76
CA ALA A 197 -4.26 2.05 5.21
C ALA A 197 -5.29 1.10 5.85
N TRP A 198 -4.97 0.56 7.02
CA TRP A 198 -5.85 -0.32 7.79
C TRP A 198 -6.61 0.45 8.86
N TYR A 199 -7.87 0.10 9.02
CA TYR A 199 -8.82 0.68 9.96
C TYR A 199 -9.61 -0.44 10.61
N PHE A 200 -10.30 -0.13 11.70
CA PHE A 200 -11.19 -1.07 12.36
C PHE A 200 -12.66 -0.70 12.16
N GLY A 201 -13.51 -1.69 12.40
CA GLY A 201 -14.96 -1.61 12.57
C GLY A 201 -15.37 -2.58 13.65
N VAL A 202 -16.60 -2.47 14.14
CA VAL A 202 -17.16 -3.41 15.11
C VAL A 202 -18.07 -4.41 14.42
N TYR A 203 -18.16 -5.63 14.95
CA TYR A 203 -19.25 -6.54 14.60
C TYR A 203 -20.57 -6.03 15.17
N GLN A 204 -21.67 -6.42 14.53
CA GLN A 204 -23.02 -6.09 15.01
C GLN A 204 -23.26 -6.65 16.42
N ASP A 205 -23.98 -5.88 17.23
CA ASP A 205 -24.35 -6.29 18.58
C ASP A 205 -25.10 -7.62 18.57
N GLY A 206 -24.74 -8.52 19.49
CA GLY A 206 -25.27 -9.89 19.56
C GLY A 206 -24.51 -10.92 18.72
N SER A 207 -23.43 -10.54 18.03
CA SER A 207 -22.51 -11.51 17.41
C SER A 207 -21.82 -12.35 18.50
N THR A 208 -21.66 -13.65 18.29
CA THR A 208 -21.04 -14.55 19.28
C THR A 208 -19.52 -14.38 19.34
N CYS A 209 -18.97 -14.32 20.55
CA CYS A 209 -17.53 -14.14 20.81
C CYS A 209 -17.03 -15.04 21.95
N LEU A 210 -15.71 -15.19 22.06
CA LEU A 210 -15.05 -15.74 23.25
C LEU A 210 -14.40 -14.60 24.00
N ASN A 211 -14.66 -14.53 25.31
CA ASN A 211 -13.97 -13.60 26.17
C ASN A 211 -12.45 -13.89 26.15
N PRO A 212 -11.59 -12.90 25.92
CA PRO A 212 -10.15 -13.14 25.76
C PRO A 212 -9.48 -13.66 27.04
N ASP A 213 -9.99 -13.31 28.23
CA ASP A 213 -9.40 -13.67 29.52
C ASP A 213 -9.87 -15.04 30.01
N THR A 214 -11.17 -15.30 29.92
CA THR A 214 -11.79 -16.52 30.46
C THR A 214 -12.02 -17.60 29.40
N ARG A 215 -11.91 -17.25 28.12
CA ARG A 215 -12.36 -18.08 26.98
C ARG A 215 -13.82 -18.51 27.06
N ALA A 216 -14.62 -17.87 27.91
CA ALA A 216 -16.05 -18.14 28.02
C ALA A 216 -16.81 -17.56 26.81
N PRO A 217 -17.85 -18.27 26.31
CA PRO A 217 -18.76 -17.72 25.32
C PRO A 217 -19.45 -16.44 25.78
N GLY A 218 -19.70 -15.53 24.84
CA GLY A 218 -20.40 -14.28 25.08
C GLY A 218 -20.92 -13.64 23.79
N PHE A 219 -21.32 -12.37 23.92
CA PHE A 219 -21.87 -11.55 22.85
C PHE A 219 -21.07 -10.26 22.68
N CYS A 220 -20.78 -9.89 21.44
CA CYS A 220 -20.20 -8.60 21.12
C CYS A 220 -21.21 -7.50 21.38
N CYS A 221 -20.84 -6.54 22.23
CA CYS A 221 -21.60 -5.33 22.53
C CYS A 221 -20.69 -4.12 22.34
N HIS A 222 -20.95 -3.33 21.30
CA HIS A 222 -20.18 -2.13 20.95
C HIS A 222 -18.65 -2.39 20.84
N GLY A 223 -18.27 -3.55 20.31
CA GLY A 223 -16.86 -3.95 20.16
C GLY A 223 -16.24 -4.66 21.38
N VAL A 224 -17.01 -4.89 22.45
CA VAL A 224 -16.53 -5.61 23.65
C VAL A 224 -17.26 -6.94 23.80
N CYS A 225 -16.53 -8.02 24.11
CA CYS A 225 -17.14 -9.32 24.38
C CYS A 225 -17.70 -9.39 25.81
N SER A 226 -19.03 -9.46 25.92
CA SER A 226 -19.77 -9.51 27.18
C SER A 226 -20.31 -10.91 27.46
N PRO A 227 -20.28 -11.42 28.71
CA PRO A 227 -20.90 -12.70 29.05
C PRO A 227 -22.44 -12.66 28.98
N THR A 228 -23.03 -11.47 28.96
CA THR A 228 -24.48 -11.27 28.88
C THR A 228 -24.87 -10.58 27.58
N GLU A 229 -26.08 -10.85 27.10
CA GLU A 229 -26.63 -10.18 25.92
C GLU A 229 -26.62 -8.66 26.06
N CYS A 230 -26.43 -7.98 24.94
CA CYS A 230 -26.35 -6.52 24.91
C CYS A 230 -27.70 -5.92 25.33
N LYS A 231 -27.71 -5.20 26.44
CA LYS A 231 -28.89 -4.44 26.85
C LYS A 231 -29.16 -3.36 25.81
N ARG A 232 -30.25 -3.49 25.05
CA ARG A 232 -30.76 -2.38 24.24
C ARG A 232 -31.12 -1.24 25.20
N LYS A 233 -30.43 -0.10 25.08
CA LYS A 233 -30.93 1.14 25.67
C LYS A 233 -32.28 1.42 24.99
N LYS A 234 -33.37 1.32 25.75
CA LYS A 234 -34.69 1.83 25.36
C LYS A 234 -34.66 3.34 25.28
#